data_AF-A0A485CDJ1-F1
#
_entry.id   AF-A0A485CDJ1-F1
#
_cell.length_a   1.000
_cell.length_b   1.000
_cell.length_c   1.000
_cell.angle_alpha   90.00
_cell.angle_beta   90.00
_cell.angle_gamma   90.00
#
_symmetry.space_group_name_H-M   'P 1'
#
loop_
_entity.id
_entity.type
_entity.pdbx_description
1 polymer ?
#
loop_
_entity_poly.entity_id
_entity_poly.type
_entity_poly.pdbx_seq_one_letter_code
_entity_poly.pdbx_strand_id
1 'polypeptide(L)'
;MTIGGTEALLFKQMGKATVDGVQLRFTGSIQRDDTGEVQAVELVVRGRHKEVDSGEWKTGESNSTKVSSVNCYAKLTINGEVLYEVDAINMIEVVDGVDLMEEHRKSHRPLMQHWRGLPRQPPHNRKKNMSEKTVTLDTPIKRGDTTITEIVLRKPQSGALRGTRLQAVMEMDVASMMTVIPRISTPALTPQEMADLDPADLSAMSIEVVLFLLPKSALASLPTT
;
A
#
# COMPACT_ATOMS: atom_id res chain seq x y z
N MET A 1 -16.00 -8.91 17.59
CA MET A 1 -17.15 -9.73 18.03
C MET A 1 -17.41 -9.48 19.51
N THR A 2 -18.58 -9.85 20.02
CA THR A 2 -18.92 -9.77 21.46
C THR A 2 -19.41 -11.12 21.91
N ILE A 3 -18.96 -11.58 23.07
CA ILE A 3 -19.44 -12.82 23.70
C ILE A 3 -20.02 -12.52 25.08
N GLY A 4 -20.96 -13.33 25.54
CA GLY A 4 -21.41 -13.30 26.94
C GLY A 4 -20.37 -13.99 27.83
N GLY A 5 -20.10 -13.44 29.01
CA GLY A 5 -19.11 -14.03 29.91
C GLY A 5 -17.66 -13.87 29.45
N THR A 6 -16.84 -14.80 29.91
CA THR A 6 -15.39 -14.81 29.71
C THR A 6 -14.95 -16.19 29.20
N GLU A 7 -14.29 -16.22 28.05
CA GLU A 7 -13.84 -17.46 27.42
C GLU A 7 -12.32 -17.59 27.45
N ALA A 8 -11.82 -18.71 27.98
CA ALA A 8 -10.39 -18.95 28.18
C ALA A 8 -9.61 -19.01 26.84
N LEU A 9 -10.26 -19.43 25.76
CA LEU A 9 -9.64 -19.54 24.44
C LEU A 9 -9.17 -18.19 23.90
N LEU A 10 -9.89 -17.10 24.21
CA LEU A 10 -9.52 -15.75 23.78
C LEU A 10 -8.16 -15.33 24.33
N PHE A 11 -7.92 -15.60 25.62
CA PHE A 11 -6.64 -15.28 26.27
C PHE A 11 -5.51 -16.16 25.75
N LYS A 12 -5.78 -17.41 25.39
CA LYS A 12 -4.79 -18.32 24.77
C LYS A 12 -4.43 -17.92 23.34
N GLN A 13 -5.36 -17.27 22.63
CA GLN A 13 -5.17 -16.79 21.26
C GLN A 13 -4.57 -15.38 21.19
N MET A 14 -4.54 -14.67 22.32
CA MET A 14 -3.93 -13.35 22.42
C MET A 14 -2.42 -13.42 22.18
N GLY A 15 -1.88 -12.49 21.40
CA GLY A 15 -0.44 -12.43 21.12
C GLY A 15 0.09 -13.50 20.14
N LYS A 16 -0.78 -14.18 19.37
CA LYS A 16 -0.32 -15.08 18.29
C LYS A 16 0.68 -14.36 17.36
N ALA A 17 1.79 -15.03 17.08
CA ALA A 17 2.90 -14.45 16.31
C ALA A 17 2.56 -14.28 14.83
N THR A 18 1.81 -15.21 14.24
CA THR A 18 1.43 -15.15 12.83
C THR A 18 0.21 -14.27 12.63
N VAL A 19 0.24 -13.45 11.57
CA VAL A 19 -0.81 -12.47 11.25
C VAL A 19 -2.18 -13.10 10.99
N ASP A 20 -2.20 -14.41 10.73
CA ASP A 20 -3.34 -15.24 10.37
C ASP A 20 -3.64 -16.33 11.43
N GLY A 21 -3.10 -16.17 12.64
CA GLY A 21 -3.10 -17.22 13.67
C GLY A 21 -4.44 -17.53 14.32
N VAL A 22 -5.49 -16.76 14.06
CA VAL A 22 -6.85 -16.97 14.59
C VAL A 22 -7.85 -16.92 13.46
N GLN A 23 -8.64 -17.99 13.30
CA GLN A 23 -9.77 -18.04 12.37
C GLN A 23 -11.08 -17.99 13.14
N LEU A 24 -12.00 -17.15 12.67
CA LEU A 24 -13.38 -17.10 13.15
C LEU A 24 -14.32 -17.37 11.98
N ARG A 25 -15.43 -18.04 12.27
CA ARG A 25 -16.52 -18.29 11.33
C ARG A 25 -17.81 -17.76 11.94
N PHE A 26 -18.49 -16.89 11.21
CA PHE A 26 -19.80 -16.38 11.54
C PHE A 26 -20.80 -16.98 10.56
N THR A 27 -21.84 -17.63 11.08
CA THR A 27 -22.90 -18.23 10.27
C THR A 27 -24.23 -17.62 10.65
N GLY A 28 -25.06 -17.34 9.66
CA GLY A 28 -26.42 -16.83 9.85
C GLY A 28 -27.29 -17.19 8.65
N SER A 29 -28.53 -16.72 8.70
CA SER A 29 -29.45 -16.79 7.56
C SER A 29 -30.09 -15.43 7.36
N ILE A 30 -30.25 -15.03 6.11
CA ILE A 30 -31.03 -13.86 5.72
C ILE A 30 -32.28 -14.33 4.98
N GLN A 31 -33.37 -13.59 5.11
CA GLN A 31 -34.59 -13.84 4.34
C GLN A 31 -34.79 -12.67 3.40
N ARG A 32 -35.12 -12.95 2.13
CA ARG A 32 -35.45 -11.92 1.16
C ARG A 32 -36.87 -11.39 1.40
N ASP A 33 -37.03 -10.08 1.44
CA ASP A 33 -38.32 -9.43 1.69
C ASP A 33 -39.32 -9.59 0.53
N ASP A 34 -38.84 -9.77 -0.69
CA ASP A 34 -39.66 -9.85 -1.91
C ASP A 34 -40.20 -11.26 -2.19
N THR A 35 -39.44 -12.28 -1.84
CA THR A 35 -39.67 -13.69 -2.21
C THR A 35 -39.85 -14.60 -0.99
N GLY A 36 -39.47 -14.15 0.20
CA GLY A 36 -39.50 -14.94 1.42
C GLY A 36 -38.44 -16.05 1.46
N GLU A 37 -37.58 -16.17 0.44
CA GLU A 37 -36.53 -17.18 0.35
C GLU A 37 -35.49 -16.96 1.46
N VAL A 38 -35.12 -18.03 2.16
CA VAL A 38 -34.11 -18.02 3.21
C VAL A 38 -32.77 -18.47 2.64
N GLN A 39 -31.75 -17.64 2.80
CA GLN A 39 -30.41 -17.87 2.28
C GLN A 39 -29.42 -18.00 3.44
N ALA A 40 -28.54 -19.00 3.37
CA ALA A 40 -27.46 -19.17 4.33
C ALA A 40 -26.34 -18.15 4.06
N VAL A 41 -25.83 -17.52 5.12
CA VAL A 41 -24.72 -16.56 5.08
C VAL A 41 -23.58 -17.08 5.94
N GLU A 42 -22.38 -17.19 5.35
CA GLU A 42 -21.16 -17.54 6.05
C GLU A 42 -20.10 -16.45 5.84
N LEU A 43 -19.56 -15.92 6.92
CA LEU A 43 -18.40 -15.03 6.92
C LEU A 43 -17.25 -15.70 7.66
N VAL A 44 -16.19 -16.03 6.94
CA VAL A 44 -14.94 -16.55 7.49
C VAL A 44 -13.94 -15.42 7.55
N VAL A 45 -13.36 -15.15 8.71
CA VAL A 45 -12.27 -14.19 8.87
C VAL A 45 -11.06 -14.84 9.49
N ARG A 46 -9.87 -14.37 9.13
CA ARG A 46 -8.61 -14.79 9.75
C ARG A 46 -7.78 -13.58 10.10
N GLY A 47 -7.16 -13.61 11.27
CA GLY A 47 -6.46 -12.47 11.82
C GLY A 47 -5.85 -12.74 13.18
N ARG A 48 -5.73 -11.66 13.96
CA ARG A 48 -5.32 -11.70 15.37
C ARG A 48 -6.20 -10.79 16.21
N HIS A 49 -6.42 -11.19 17.46
CA HIS A 49 -7.04 -10.30 18.44
C HIS A 49 -6.09 -9.16 18.77
N LYS A 50 -6.60 -7.94 18.68
CA LYS A 50 -5.91 -6.70 19.06
C LYS A 50 -6.21 -6.34 20.51
N GLU A 51 -7.45 -6.53 20.93
CA GLU A 51 -7.93 -6.09 22.24
C GLU A 51 -9.06 -7.00 22.73
N VAL A 52 -9.08 -7.24 24.04
CA VAL A 52 -10.13 -7.96 24.76
C VAL A 52 -10.56 -7.09 25.93
N ASP A 53 -11.81 -6.65 25.91
CA ASP A 53 -12.43 -5.79 26.93
C ASP A 53 -13.56 -6.56 27.61
N SER A 54 -13.39 -6.90 28.89
CA SER A 54 -14.36 -7.65 29.69
C SER A 54 -15.28 -6.76 30.54
N GLY A 55 -15.21 -5.44 30.38
CA GLY A 55 -16.03 -4.48 31.10
C GLY A 55 -15.92 -4.57 32.63
N GLU A 56 -16.95 -4.07 33.31
CA GLU A 56 -17.06 -4.13 34.78
C GLU A 56 -17.85 -5.37 35.20
N TRP A 57 -17.38 -6.06 36.25
CA TRP A 57 -18.01 -7.29 36.74
C TRP A 57 -18.82 -6.97 37.99
N LYS A 58 -20.14 -7.20 37.92
CA LYS A 58 -21.07 -7.01 39.04
C LYS A 58 -21.71 -8.33 39.40
N THR A 59 -21.71 -8.65 40.68
CA THR A 59 -22.32 -9.89 41.19
C THR A 59 -23.81 -9.91 40.86
N GLY A 60 -24.26 -10.97 40.17
CA GLY A 60 -25.67 -11.15 39.80
C GLY A 60 -26.08 -10.52 38.47
N GLU A 61 -25.19 -9.79 37.78
CA GLU A 61 -25.44 -9.25 36.44
C GLU A 61 -24.67 -10.05 35.37
N SER A 62 -25.27 -10.20 34.18
CA SER A 62 -24.58 -10.76 33.03
C SER A 62 -23.53 -9.79 32.51
N ASN A 63 -22.30 -10.27 32.29
CA ASN A 63 -21.24 -9.50 31.65
C ASN A 63 -21.05 -9.90 30.17
N SER A 64 -20.47 -9.00 29.40
CA SER A 64 -20.11 -9.23 27.99
C SER A 64 -18.64 -8.91 27.77
N THR A 65 -17.93 -9.77 27.05
CA THR A 65 -16.56 -9.50 26.61
C THR A 65 -16.55 -9.09 25.14
N LYS A 66 -16.04 -7.88 24.85
CA LYS A 66 -15.81 -7.37 23.50
C LYS A 66 -14.42 -7.75 23.03
N VAL A 67 -14.33 -8.24 21.80
CA VAL A 67 -13.08 -8.66 21.17
C VAL A 67 -12.90 -7.91 19.86
N SER A 68 -11.85 -7.11 19.77
CA SER A 68 -11.44 -6.41 18.55
C SER A 68 -10.34 -7.22 17.86
N SER A 69 -10.49 -7.46 16.55
CA SER A 69 -9.54 -8.24 15.76
C SER A 69 -9.06 -7.43 14.57
N VAL A 70 -7.79 -7.62 14.20
CA VAL A 70 -7.21 -7.16 12.94
C VAL A 70 -7.15 -8.35 12.00
N ASN A 71 -7.93 -8.29 10.93
CA ASN A 71 -8.09 -9.40 9.99
C ASN A 71 -7.18 -9.19 8.77
N CYS A 72 -6.54 -10.27 8.32
CA CYS A 72 -5.78 -10.33 7.07
C CYS A 72 -6.50 -11.14 5.98
N TYR A 73 -7.56 -11.85 6.35
CA TYR A 73 -8.43 -12.60 5.45
C TYR A 73 -9.90 -12.38 5.83
N ALA A 74 -10.76 -12.21 4.84
CA ALA A 74 -12.22 -12.21 4.99
C ALA A 74 -12.86 -12.84 3.75
N LYS A 75 -13.81 -13.75 3.94
CA LYS A 75 -14.59 -14.37 2.88
C LYS A 75 -16.06 -14.44 3.26
N LEU A 76 -16.90 -13.78 2.48
CA LEU A 76 -18.36 -13.80 2.60
C LEU A 76 -18.93 -14.72 1.52
N THR A 77 -19.74 -15.69 1.97
CA THR A 77 -20.47 -16.61 1.12
C THR A 77 -21.97 -16.49 1.42
N ILE A 78 -22.81 -16.30 0.40
CA ILE A 78 -24.27 -16.34 0.53
C ILE A 78 -24.80 -17.41 -0.41
N ASN A 79 -25.60 -18.33 0.10
CA ASN A 79 -26.18 -19.44 -0.67
C ASN A 79 -25.13 -20.28 -1.45
N GLY A 80 -23.91 -20.39 -0.91
CA GLY A 80 -22.79 -21.09 -1.55
C GLY A 80 -21.98 -20.25 -2.56
N GLU A 81 -22.44 -19.05 -2.91
CA GLU A 81 -21.74 -18.12 -3.80
C GLU A 81 -20.82 -17.18 -3.01
N VAL A 82 -19.59 -16.95 -3.51
CA VAL A 82 -18.62 -16.05 -2.88
C VAL A 82 -18.87 -14.63 -3.37
N LEU A 83 -19.46 -13.80 -2.53
CA LEU A 83 -19.75 -12.40 -2.87
C LEU A 83 -18.52 -11.51 -2.67
N TYR A 84 -17.70 -11.83 -1.67
CA TYR A 84 -16.52 -11.05 -1.32
C TYR A 84 -15.44 -11.95 -0.74
N GLU A 85 -14.22 -11.84 -1.23
CA GLU A 85 -13.05 -12.50 -0.65
C GLU A 85 -11.84 -11.57 -0.71
N VAL A 86 -11.29 -11.22 0.46
CA VAL A 86 -10.06 -10.44 0.57
C VAL A 86 -9.03 -11.22 1.36
N ASP A 87 -7.87 -11.40 0.75
CA ASP A 87 -6.66 -11.94 1.35
C ASP A 87 -5.51 -10.96 1.15
N ALA A 88 -5.18 -10.23 2.22
CA ALA A 88 -4.11 -9.23 2.19
C ALA A 88 -2.70 -9.85 2.11
N ILE A 89 -2.54 -11.15 2.39
CA ILE A 89 -1.26 -11.85 2.33
C ILE A 89 -1.03 -12.37 0.91
N ASN A 90 -2.06 -13.01 0.34
CA ASN A 90 -2.00 -13.62 -0.98
C ASN A 90 -2.41 -12.66 -2.10
N MET A 91 -2.71 -11.40 -1.78
CA MET A 91 -3.12 -10.35 -2.71
C MET A 91 -4.32 -10.80 -3.56
N ILE A 92 -5.36 -11.29 -2.87
CA ILE A 92 -6.62 -11.69 -3.48
C ILE A 92 -7.65 -10.65 -3.06
N GLU A 93 -8.35 -10.09 -4.04
CA GLU A 93 -9.51 -9.25 -3.79
C GLU A 93 -10.54 -9.61 -4.84
N VAL A 94 -11.54 -10.38 -4.43
CA VAL A 94 -12.68 -10.77 -5.23
C VAL A 94 -13.88 -9.99 -4.73
N VAL A 95 -14.51 -9.25 -5.63
CA VAL A 95 -15.76 -8.52 -5.38
C VAL A 95 -16.73 -8.92 -6.47
N ASP A 96 -17.89 -9.45 -6.10
CA ASP A 96 -18.93 -9.87 -7.05
C ASP A 96 -18.40 -10.89 -8.09
N GLY A 97 -17.58 -11.83 -7.63
CA GLY A 97 -16.96 -12.85 -8.48
C GLY A 97 -15.81 -12.36 -9.38
N VAL A 98 -15.51 -11.06 -9.43
CA VAL A 98 -14.41 -10.50 -10.21
C VAL A 98 -13.17 -10.32 -9.34
N ASP A 99 -12.04 -10.92 -9.75
CA ASP A 99 -10.76 -10.81 -9.07
C ASP A 99 -10.01 -9.55 -9.51
N LEU A 100 -10.07 -8.50 -8.68
CA LEU A 100 -9.48 -7.19 -8.93
C LEU A 100 -7.95 -7.19 -8.85
N MET A 101 -7.34 -8.27 -8.33
CA MET A 101 -5.90 -8.38 -8.07
C MET A 101 -5.22 -9.43 -8.96
N GLU A 102 -5.93 -9.97 -9.96
CA GLU A 102 -5.40 -10.97 -10.87
C GLU A 102 -4.29 -10.40 -11.77
N GLU A 103 -4.45 -9.19 -12.30
CA GLU A 103 -3.46 -8.53 -13.17
C GLU A 103 -2.16 -8.19 -12.42
N HIS A 104 -2.28 -7.71 -11.18
CA HIS A 104 -1.14 -7.46 -10.31
C HIS A 104 -0.38 -8.75 -9.97
N ARG A 105 -1.06 -9.89 -9.84
CA ARG A 105 -0.44 -11.21 -9.65
C ARG A 105 0.14 -11.78 -10.94
N LYS A 106 -0.49 -11.57 -12.10
CA LYS A 106 0.02 -11.95 -13.43
C LYS A 106 1.31 -11.22 -13.80
N SER A 107 1.46 -9.95 -13.40
CA SER A 107 2.74 -9.22 -13.53
C SER A 107 3.86 -9.82 -12.66
N HIS A 108 3.50 -10.36 -11.49
CA HIS A 108 4.46 -10.92 -10.54
C HIS A 108 4.85 -12.40 -10.82
N ARG A 109 3.98 -13.18 -11.46
CA ARG A 109 4.17 -14.62 -11.72
C ARG A 109 5.34 -14.97 -12.68
N PRO A 110 5.63 -14.23 -13.77
CA PRO A 110 6.78 -14.47 -14.65
C PRO A 110 8.12 -14.30 -13.92
N LEU A 111 8.19 -13.36 -12.98
CA LEU A 111 9.37 -13.16 -12.14
C LEU A 111 9.62 -14.39 -11.25
N MET A 112 8.59 -15.06 -10.74
CA MET A 112 8.79 -16.26 -9.89
C MET A 112 9.28 -17.50 -10.66
N GLN A 113 8.95 -17.66 -11.95
CA GLN A 113 9.39 -18.81 -12.74
C GLN A 113 10.86 -18.71 -13.14
N HIS A 114 11.33 -17.51 -13.50
CA HIS A 114 12.73 -17.23 -13.79
C HIS A 114 13.65 -17.47 -12.58
N TRP A 115 13.15 -17.28 -11.35
CA TRP A 115 13.93 -17.40 -10.11
C TRP A 115 14.07 -18.82 -9.54
N ARG A 116 13.27 -19.81 -10.00
CA ARG A 116 13.36 -21.20 -9.49
C ARG A 116 14.61 -21.96 -9.94
N GLY A 117 15.35 -21.46 -10.94
CA GLY A 117 16.51 -22.14 -11.52
C GLY A 117 17.88 -21.49 -11.22
N LEU A 118 17.95 -20.40 -10.45
CA LEU A 118 19.19 -19.67 -10.22
C LEU A 118 19.83 -20.04 -8.87
N PRO A 119 21.18 -20.22 -8.80
CA PRO A 119 21.86 -20.45 -7.54
C PRO A 119 21.61 -19.30 -6.57
N ARG A 120 21.35 -19.63 -5.29
CA ARG A 120 21.02 -18.65 -4.23
C ARG A 120 22.11 -17.60 -4.17
N GLN A 121 21.80 -16.38 -4.62
CA GLN A 121 22.65 -15.22 -4.39
C GLN A 121 22.56 -14.79 -2.92
N PRO A 122 23.65 -14.26 -2.31
CA PRO A 122 23.61 -13.72 -0.97
C PRO A 122 22.59 -12.57 -0.85
N PRO A 123 22.06 -12.31 0.36
CA PRO A 123 20.81 -11.60 0.55
C PRO A 123 20.83 -10.19 -0.03
N HIS A 124 20.10 -10.00 -1.13
CA HIS A 124 19.79 -8.68 -1.67
C HIS A 124 18.69 -8.05 -0.82
N ASN A 125 19.08 -7.15 0.09
CA ASN A 125 18.16 -6.19 0.67
C ASN A 125 17.86 -5.11 -0.37
N ARG A 126 16.75 -5.24 -1.13
CA ARG A 126 16.15 -4.12 -1.86
C ARG A 126 14.63 -4.17 -1.71
N LYS A 127 14.13 -3.53 -0.65
CA LYS A 127 12.80 -2.92 -0.71
C LYS A 127 12.78 -1.99 -1.93
N LYS A 128 11.80 -2.14 -2.83
CA LYS A 128 11.57 -1.14 -3.89
C LYS A 128 11.12 0.14 -3.19
N ASN A 129 12.06 1.04 -2.93
CA ASN A 129 11.78 2.31 -2.25
C ASN A 129 10.94 3.20 -3.17
N MET A 130 9.62 3.26 -2.93
CA MET A 130 8.69 4.22 -3.56
C MET A 130 9.04 5.70 -3.25
N SER A 131 10.11 5.94 -2.47
CA SER A 131 10.59 7.25 -2.07
C SER A 131 11.65 7.82 -3.01
N GLU A 132 12.09 7.08 -4.03
CA GLU A 132 13.11 7.51 -4.97
C GLU A 132 12.71 7.16 -6.41
N LYS A 133 13.02 8.04 -7.35
CA LYS A 133 12.78 7.90 -8.79
C LYS A 133 14.05 8.26 -9.54
N THR A 134 14.49 7.38 -10.42
CA THR A 134 15.63 7.64 -11.30
C THR A 134 15.12 8.24 -12.59
N VAL A 135 15.70 9.38 -12.99
CA VAL A 135 15.50 10.03 -14.27
C VAL A 135 16.79 9.89 -15.06
N THR A 136 16.71 9.23 -16.21
CA THR A 136 17.81 9.19 -17.19
C THR A 136 17.81 10.51 -17.95
N LEU A 137 18.97 11.14 -18.06
CA LEU A 137 19.13 12.41 -18.77
C LEU A 137 19.34 12.12 -20.26
N ASP A 138 18.57 12.78 -21.10
CA ASP A 138 18.77 12.79 -22.55
C ASP A 138 20.06 13.54 -22.89
N THR A 139 20.37 14.61 -22.15
CA THR A 139 21.62 15.36 -22.27
C THR A 139 22.49 15.20 -21.02
N PRO A 140 23.54 14.35 -21.07
CA PRO A 140 24.38 14.09 -19.91
C PRO A 140 25.12 15.34 -19.41
N ILE A 141 25.18 15.50 -18.08
CA ILE A 141 25.91 16.60 -17.44
C ILE A 141 27.38 16.20 -17.28
N LYS A 142 28.30 17.07 -17.71
CA LYS A 142 29.74 16.88 -17.52
C LYS A 142 30.23 17.63 -16.29
N ARG A 143 30.72 16.90 -15.29
CA ARG A 143 31.31 17.44 -14.07
C ARG A 143 32.78 17.03 -13.98
N GLY A 144 33.65 17.85 -14.57
CA GLY A 144 35.06 17.49 -14.76
C GLY A 144 35.18 16.23 -15.61
N ASP A 145 35.82 15.20 -15.06
CA ASP A 145 35.97 13.89 -15.72
C ASP A 145 34.74 12.98 -15.57
N THR A 146 33.77 13.34 -14.73
CA THR A 146 32.57 12.53 -14.47
C THR A 146 31.44 12.94 -15.41
N THR A 147 30.84 11.97 -16.08
CA THR A 147 29.62 12.17 -16.89
C THR A 147 28.43 11.62 -16.12
N ILE A 148 27.44 12.46 -15.86
CA ILE A 148 26.22 12.11 -15.15
C ILE A 148 25.14 11.88 -16.21
N THR A 149 24.70 10.63 -16.34
CA THR A 149 23.63 10.22 -17.26
C THR A 149 22.31 9.95 -16.55
N GLU A 150 22.32 9.87 -15.22
CA GLU A 150 21.16 9.55 -14.41
C GLU A 150 21.14 10.40 -13.14
N ILE A 151 19.94 10.87 -12.77
CA ILE A 151 19.66 11.59 -11.55
C ILE A 151 18.65 10.80 -10.73
N VAL A 152 18.96 10.54 -9.46
CA VAL A 152 17.99 9.96 -8.52
C VAL A 152 17.31 11.08 -7.75
N LEU A 153 16.01 11.24 -7.92
CA LEU A 153 15.18 12.17 -7.17
C LEU A 153 14.53 11.47 -5.99
N ARG A 154 14.63 12.07 -4.81
CA ARG A 154 13.96 11.60 -3.59
C ARG A 154 12.65 12.34 -3.37
N LYS A 155 11.68 11.69 -2.71
CA LYS A 155 10.43 12.33 -2.31
C LYS A 155 10.73 13.59 -1.46
N PRO A 156 10.24 14.78 -1.87
CA PRO A 156 10.49 16.01 -1.13
C PRO A 156 9.86 15.95 0.26
N GLN A 157 10.65 16.27 1.28
CA GLN A 157 10.12 16.59 2.61
C GLN A 157 9.80 18.09 2.68
N SER A 158 9.01 18.52 3.65
CA SER A 158 8.62 19.94 3.81
C SER A 158 9.82 20.89 3.84
N GLY A 159 10.96 20.47 4.42
CA GLY A 159 12.21 21.25 4.43
C GLY A 159 12.82 21.48 3.04
N ALA A 160 12.66 20.54 2.11
CA ALA A 160 13.17 20.68 0.73
C ALA A 160 12.40 21.76 -0.05
N LEU A 161 11.14 22.02 0.32
CA LEU A 161 10.27 23.02 -0.31
C LEU A 161 10.45 24.44 0.27
N ARG A 162 11.34 24.62 1.25
CA ARG A 162 11.54 25.93 1.90
C ARG A 162 11.95 26.99 0.88
N GLY A 163 11.26 28.13 0.89
CA GLY A 163 11.52 29.22 -0.05
C GLY A 163 10.83 29.07 -1.41
N THR A 164 9.99 28.05 -1.59
CA THR A 164 9.12 27.89 -2.76
C THR A 164 7.66 27.96 -2.35
N ARG A 165 6.78 28.32 -3.30
CA ARG A 165 5.33 28.25 -3.10
C ARG A 165 4.84 26.89 -3.63
N LEU A 166 4.06 26.16 -2.83
CA LEU A 166 3.59 24.82 -3.24
C LEU A 166 2.83 24.85 -4.56
N GLN A 167 1.98 25.87 -4.78
CA GLN A 167 1.27 26.04 -6.05
C GLN A 167 2.22 26.22 -7.24
N ALA A 168 3.30 27.00 -7.09
CA ALA A 168 4.29 27.18 -8.15
C ALA A 168 5.01 25.86 -8.47
N VAL A 169 5.30 25.03 -7.46
CA VAL A 169 5.85 23.69 -7.69
C VAL A 169 4.85 22.81 -8.45
N MET A 170 3.55 22.87 -8.13
CA MET A 170 2.50 22.13 -8.85
C MET A 170 2.33 22.58 -10.30
N GLU A 171 2.53 23.87 -10.57
CA GLU A 171 2.52 24.47 -11.91
C GLU A 171 3.85 24.27 -12.66
N MET A 172 4.79 23.50 -12.09
CA MET A 172 6.11 23.24 -12.64
C MET A 172 6.93 24.51 -12.93
N ASP A 173 6.75 25.55 -12.10
CA ASP A 173 7.52 26.78 -12.20
C ASP A 173 9.03 26.53 -12.11
N VAL A 174 9.76 27.03 -13.11
CA VAL A 174 11.21 26.79 -13.27
C VAL A 174 12.00 27.28 -12.07
N ALA A 175 11.71 28.47 -11.54
CA ALA A 175 12.44 29.02 -10.40
C ALA A 175 12.27 28.16 -9.13
N SER A 176 11.05 27.64 -8.93
CA SER A 176 10.74 26.70 -7.85
C SER A 176 11.46 25.36 -8.05
N MET A 177 11.51 24.84 -9.28
CA MET A 177 12.21 23.58 -9.60
C MET A 177 13.72 23.69 -9.44
N MET A 178 14.32 24.80 -9.87
CA MET A 178 15.75 25.11 -9.64
C MET A 178 16.11 25.16 -8.14
N THR A 179 15.13 25.41 -7.27
CA THR A 179 15.33 25.39 -5.82
C THR A 179 15.14 23.99 -5.23
N VAL A 180 14.15 23.24 -5.70
CA VAL A 180 13.74 21.95 -5.10
C VAL A 180 14.59 20.79 -5.61
N ILE A 181 14.77 20.66 -6.93
CA ILE A 181 15.43 19.52 -7.58
C ILE A 181 16.83 19.27 -6.99
N PRO A 182 17.74 20.27 -6.91
CA PRO A 182 19.05 20.11 -6.29
C PRO A 182 19.07 19.54 -4.87
N ARG A 183 18.02 19.82 -4.08
CA ARG A 183 17.94 19.41 -2.67
C ARG A 183 17.53 17.96 -2.50
N ILE A 184 16.89 17.39 -3.51
CA ILE A 184 16.36 16.03 -3.50
C ILE A 184 17.07 15.12 -4.50
N SER A 185 17.96 15.66 -5.33
CA SER A 185 18.70 14.91 -6.34
C SER A 185 19.95 14.24 -5.78
N THR A 186 20.30 13.09 -6.33
CA THR A 186 21.59 12.42 -6.13
C THR A 186 22.11 11.97 -7.50
N PRO A 187 23.27 12.48 -7.97
CA PRO A 187 24.08 13.51 -7.32
C PRO A 187 23.34 14.85 -7.14
N ALA A 188 23.72 15.60 -6.11
CA ALA A 188 23.19 16.96 -5.92
C ALA A 188 23.62 17.82 -7.12
N LEU A 189 22.66 18.50 -7.73
CA LEU A 189 22.90 19.41 -8.85
C LEU A 189 23.30 20.79 -8.33
N THR A 190 24.29 21.40 -8.95
CA THR A 190 24.69 22.78 -8.65
C THR A 190 23.74 23.77 -9.33
N PRO A 191 23.66 25.03 -8.86
CA PRO A 191 22.84 26.05 -9.53
C PRO A 191 23.21 26.26 -11.01
N GLN A 192 24.50 26.15 -11.35
CA GLN A 192 24.97 26.27 -12.73
C GLN A 192 24.51 25.09 -13.59
N GLU A 193 24.65 23.86 -13.10
CA GLU A 193 24.19 22.67 -13.83
C GLU A 193 22.67 22.67 -14.04
N MET A 194 21.89 23.22 -13.10
CA MET A 194 20.45 23.41 -13.28
C MET A 194 20.12 24.48 -14.33
N ALA A 195 20.94 25.53 -14.44
CA ALA A 195 20.76 26.59 -15.41
C ALA A 195 21.13 26.15 -16.83
N ASP A 196 22.11 25.27 -16.96
CA ASP A 196 22.60 24.73 -18.23
C ASP A 196 21.89 23.42 -18.64
N LEU A 197 20.92 22.97 -17.85
CA LEU A 197 20.18 21.73 -18.10
C LEU A 197 19.29 21.85 -19.34
N ASP A 198 19.19 20.77 -20.11
CA ASP A 198 18.25 20.72 -21.23
C ASP A 198 16.80 20.89 -20.75
N PRO A 199 15.95 21.68 -21.45
CA PRO A 199 14.55 21.87 -21.06
C PRO A 199 13.75 20.56 -20.98
N ALA A 200 14.05 19.56 -21.81
CA ALA A 200 13.36 18.26 -21.76
C ALA A 200 13.71 17.53 -20.45
N ASP A 201 14.99 17.49 -20.07
CA ASP A 201 15.46 16.87 -18.83
C ASP A 201 14.89 17.59 -17.59
N LEU A 202 14.83 18.93 -17.62
CA LEU A 202 14.19 19.72 -16.57
C LEU A 202 12.71 19.35 -16.42
N SER A 203 12.00 19.24 -17.55
CA SER A 203 10.58 18.90 -17.55
C SER A 203 10.34 17.48 -17.03
N ALA A 204 11.15 16.50 -17.43
CA ALA A 204 11.06 15.12 -16.99
C ALA A 204 11.25 14.99 -15.47
N MET A 205 12.26 15.68 -14.91
CA MET A 205 12.47 15.73 -13.47
C MET A 205 11.32 16.45 -12.75
N SER A 206 10.81 17.53 -13.33
CA SER A 206 9.71 18.32 -12.75
C SER A 206 8.41 17.50 -12.65
N ILE A 207 8.12 16.65 -13.63
CA ILE A 207 6.98 15.72 -13.59
C ILE A 207 7.10 14.80 -12.38
N GLU A 208 8.26 14.17 -12.16
CA GLU A 208 8.48 13.28 -11.02
C GLU A 208 8.35 14.00 -9.68
N VAL A 209 8.81 15.26 -9.58
CA VAL A 209 8.60 16.10 -8.39
C VAL A 209 7.11 16.32 -8.12
N VAL A 210 6.31 16.65 -9.13
CA VAL A 210 4.87 16.84 -8.97
C VAL A 210 4.18 15.53 -8.59
N LEU A 211 4.54 14.41 -9.24
CA LEU A 211 3.99 13.08 -8.92
C LEU A 211 4.25 12.69 -7.46
N PHE A 212 5.39 13.07 -6.88
CA PHE A 212 5.66 12.83 -5.46
C PHE A 212 4.74 13.60 -4.50
N LEU A 213 4.20 14.74 -4.94
CA LEU A 213 3.34 15.62 -4.14
C LEU A 213 1.85 15.30 -4.29
N LEU A 214 1.45 14.59 -5.34
CA LEU A 214 0.07 14.19 -5.54
C LEU A 214 -0.40 13.15 -4.51
N PRO A 215 -1.66 13.24 -4.04
CA PRO A 215 -2.25 12.20 -3.22
C PRO A 215 -2.47 10.92 -4.04
N LYS A 216 -2.47 9.77 -3.37
CA LYS A 216 -2.63 8.46 -4.03
C LYS A 216 -3.90 8.37 -4.89
N SER A 217 -4.98 9.03 -4.48
CA SER A 217 -6.24 9.09 -5.24
C SER A 217 -6.10 9.82 -6.58
N ALA A 218 -5.31 10.89 -6.65
CA ALA A 218 -5.07 11.63 -7.89
C ALA A 218 -4.15 10.87 -8.86
N LEU A 219 -3.16 10.13 -8.32
CA LEU A 219 -2.30 9.27 -9.12
C LEU A 219 -3.08 8.11 -9.78
N ALA A 220 -4.08 7.57 -9.07
CA ALA A 220 -4.93 6.49 -9.59
C ALA A 220 -5.85 6.91 -10.75
N SER A 221 -6.12 8.21 -10.88
CA SER A 221 -6.95 8.77 -11.97
C SER A 221 -6.15 9.19 -13.21
N LEU A 222 -4.82 9.05 -13.21
CA LEU A 222 -4.03 9.35 -14.39
C LEU A 222 -4.24 8.26 -15.45
N PRO A 223 -4.49 8.63 -16.72
CA PRO A 223 -4.61 7.65 -17.80
C PRO A 223 -3.30 6.86 -17.87
N THR A 224 -3.41 5.54 -17.72
CA THR A 224 -2.27 4.64 -17.88
C THR A 224 -2.06 4.45 -19.38
N THR A 225 -1.04 5.13 -19.91
CA THR A 225 -0.58 4.95 -21.30
C THR A 225 0.38 3.77 -21.40
#